data_AF-A0A4U0ML81-F1
#
_entry.id   AF-A0A4U0ML81-F1
#
_cell.length_a   1.000
_cell.length_b   1.000
_cell.length_c   1.000
_cell.angle_alpha   90.00
_cell.angle_beta   90.00
_cell.angle_gamma   90.00
#
_symmetry.space_group_name_H-M   'P 1'
#
loop_
_entity.id
_entity.type
_entity.pdbx_description
1 polymer ?
#
loop_
_entity_poly.entity_id
_entity_poly.type
_entity_poly.pdbx_seq_one_letter_code
_entity_poly.pdbx_strand_id
1 'polypeptide(L)'
;MTDTQTAAWHLYVALHWLAAAQVHGEIPTTEGGMGDLDHARHQLTEHGPALAREHPQLADGVRHVIDTWTDDPAGRLATLLPVMDTLASVSGVSLPETLPPITVMR
;
A
#
# COMPACT_ATOMS: atom_id res chain seq x y z
N MET A 1 -8.35 -0.53 17.77
CA MET A 1 -8.33 -1.17 16.45
C MET A 1 -8.30 -2.67 16.68
N THR A 2 -9.12 -3.44 15.98
CA THR A 2 -9.02 -4.91 15.93
C THR A 2 -7.73 -5.35 15.20
N ASP A 3 -7.34 -6.62 15.32
CA ASP A 3 -6.20 -7.17 14.57
C ASP A 3 -6.33 -6.94 13.06
N THR A 4 -7.55 -7.10 12.53
CA THR A 4 -7.89 -6.86 11.12
C THR A 4 -7.76 -5.38 10.74
N GLN A 5 -8.22 -4.47 11.60
CA GLN A 5 -8.06 -3.01 11.38
C GLN A 5 -6.59 -2.58 11.39
N THR A 6 -5.80 -3.14 12.32
CA THR A 6 -4.36 -2.91 12.40
C THR A 6 -3.67 -3.45 11.16
N ALA A 7 -3.98 -4.68 10.73
CA ALA A 7 -3.45 -5.26 9.50
C ALA A 7 -3.79 -4.42 8.27
N ALA A 8 -5.04 -3.96 8.14
CA ALA A 8 -5.46 -3.09 7.05
C ALA A 8 -4.70 -1.76 7.03
N TRP A 9 -4.45 -1.16 8.20
CA TRP A 9 -3.66 0.07 8.32
C TRP A 9 -2.21 -0.12 7.87
N HIS A 10 -1.53 -1.16 8.34
CA HIS A 10 -0.14 -1.44 7.96
C HIS A 10 0.01 -1.67 6.45
N LEU A 11 -0.90 -2.45 5.87
CA LEU A 11 -0.95 -2.68 4.43
C LEU A 11 -1.27 -1.40 3.65
N TYR A 12 -2.23 -0.60 4.12
CA TYR A 12 -2.55 0.70 3.53
C TYR A 12 -1.31 1.61 3.48
N VAL A 13 -0.58 1.72 4.59
CA VAL A 13 0.63 2.55 4.68
C VAL A 13 1.67 2.04 3.69
N ALA A 14 2.00 0.76 3.70
CA ALA A 14 3.01 0.18 2.80
C ALA A 14 2.69 0.45 1.31
N LEU A 15 1.43 0.25 0.93
CA LEU A 15 0.96 0.52 -0.43
C LEU A 15 0.94 2.01 -0.77
N HIS A 16 0.65 2.88 0.20
CA HIS A 16 0.76 4.33 0.03
C HIS A 16 2.19 4.78 -0.28
N TRP A 17 3.19 4.18 0.37
CA TRP A 17 4.60 4.47 0.06
C TRP A 17 4.99 4.03 -1.36
N LEU A 18 4.45 2.90 -1.84
CA LEU A 18 4.63 2.47 -3.24
C LEU A 18 4.01 3.49 -4.22
N ALA A 19 2.79 3.96 -3.94
CA ALA A 19 2.14 4.98 -4.75
C ALA A 19 2.97 6.29 -4.80
N ALA A 20 3.45 6.73 -3.64
CA ALA A 20 4.25 7.94 -3.51
C ALA A 20 5.55 7.85 -4.32
N ALA A 21 6.31 6.76 -4.18
CA ALA A 21 7.53 6.51 -4.94
C ALA A 21 7.30 6.56 -6.45
N GLN A 22 6.22 5.93 -6.94
CA GLN A 22 5.85 5.95 -8.35
C GLN A 22 5.55 7.37 -8.85
N VAL A 23 4.85 8.19 -8.06
CA VAL A 23 4.56 9.60 -8.40
C VAL A 23 5.84 10.45 -8.41
N HIS A 24 6.78 10.17 -7.52
CA HIS A 24 8.08 10.85 -7.45
C HIS A 24 9.12 10.33 -8.45
N GLY A 25 8.80 9.28 -9.21
CA GLY A 25 9.72 8.66 -10.18
C GLY A 25 10.85 7.86 -9.52
N GLU A 26 10.70 7.48 -8.26
CA GLU A 26 11.65 6.64 -7.54
C GLU A 26 11.53 5.18 -8.00
N ILE A 27 12.69 4.51 -8.12
CA ILE A 27 12.73 3.10 -8.50
C ILE A 27 12.45 2.26 -7.23
N PRO A 28 11.44 1.37 -7.22
CA PRO A 28 10.94 0.64 -6.04
C PRO A 28 11.92 -0.31 -5.32
N THR A 29 13.20 -0.31 -5.70
CA THR A 29 14.19 -1.34 -5.34
C THR A 29 15.33 -0.81 -4.47
N THR A 30 15.23 0.42 -3.96
CA THR A 30 16.24 0.92 -3.01
C THR A 30 15.86 0.44 -1.62
N GLU A 31 16.62 -0.52 -1.08
CA GLU A 31 16.42 -1.08 0.26
C GLU A 31 16.37 0.06 1.31
N GLY A 32 15.26 0.15 2.06
CA GLY A 32 15.03 1.21 3.04
C GLY A 32 14.58 2.57 2.46
N GLY A 33 14.30 2.64 1.16
CA GLY A 33 13.75 3.83 0.48
C GLY A 33 12.22 3.94 0.58
N MET A 34 11.69 5.11 0.21
CA MET A 34 10.25 5.29 -0.02
C MET A 34 9.81 4.38 -1.17
N GLY A 35 8.74 3.61 -0.96
CA GLY A 35 8.24 2.64 -1.96
C GLY A 35 9.12 1.41 -2.17
N ASP A 36 9.83 0.99 -1.13
CA ASP A 36 10.50 -0.31 -1.08
C ASP A 36 9.48 -1.46 -1.24
N LEU A 37 9.57 -2.18 -2.36
CA LEU A 37 8.69 -3.31 -2.66
C LEU A 37 8.91 -4.49 -1.69
N ASP A 38 10.12 -4.67 -1.17
CA ASP A 38 10.42 -5.71 -0.19
C ASP A 38 9.79 -5.37 1.17
N HIS A 39 9.72 -4.08 1.53
CA HIS A 39 8.94 -3.64 2.68
C HIS A 39 7.46 -3.99 2.51
N ALA A 40 6.85 -3.72 1.34
CA ALA A 40 5.46 -4.07 1.09
C ALA A 40 5.21 -5.59 1.16
N ARG A 41 6.12 -6.41 0.62
CA ARG A 41 6.08 -7.88 0.73
C ARG A 41 6.18 -8.36 2.18
N HIS A 42 7.06 -7.74 2.96
CA HIS A 42 7.21 -8.04 4.37
C HIS A 42 5.92 -7.73 5.14
N GLN A 43 5.34 -6.53 4.95
CA GLN A 43 4.07 -6.15 5.57
C GLN A 43 2.92 -7.08 5.17
N LEU A 44 2.84 -7.51 3.90
CA LEU A 44 1.87 -8.51 3.46
C LEU A 44 2.06 -9.87 4.14
N THR A 45 3.30 -10.28 4.37
CA THR A 45 3.59 -11.55 5.06
C THR A 45 3.15 -11.48 6.52
N GLU A 46 3.44 -10.37 7.21
CA GLU A 46 3.10 -10.22 8.63
C GLU A 46 1.60 -10.00 8.87
N HIS A 47 0.95 -9.17 8.03
CA HIS A 47 -0.41 -8.69 8.28
C HIS A 47 -1.47 -9.31 7.37
N GLY A 48 -1.06 -9.87 6.22
CA GLY A 48 -1.97 -10.52 5.27
C GLY A 48 -2.83 -11.63 5.87
N PRO A 49 -2.31 -12.53 6.73
CA PRO A 49 -3.13 -13.57 7.35
C PRO A 49 -4.24 -13.04 8.25
N ALA A 50 -4.00 -11.94 8.97
CA ALA A 50 -5.01 -11.30 9.80
C ALA A 50 -6.11 -10.68 8.93
N LEU A 51 -5.73 -9.94 7.88
CA LEU A 51 -6.67 -9.36 6.93
C LEU A 51 -7.51 -10.43 6.21
N ALA A 52 -6.88 -11.53 5.78
CA ALA A 52 -7.53 -12.58 5.01
C ALA A 52 -8.61 -13.36 5.76
N ARG A 53 -8.60 -13.35 7.11
CA ARG A 53 -9.64 -14.01 7.92
C ARG A 53 -11.02 -13.39 7.72
N GLU A 54 -11.07 -12.08 7.54
CA GLU A 54 -12.30 -11.31 7.41
C GLU A 54 -12.50 -10.76 5.99
N HIS A 55 -11.41 -10.48 5.27
CA HIS A 55 -11.42 -9.87 3.93
C HIS A 55 -10.48 -10.60 2.96
N PRO A 56 -10.74 -11.88 2.62
CA PRO A 56 -9.86 -12.68 1.78
C PRO A 56 -9.61 -12.06 0.39
N GLN A 57 -10.66 -11.54 -0.25
CA GLN A 57 -10.55 -10.89 -1.57
C GLN A 57 -9.66 -9.65 -1.54
N LEU A 58 -9.69 -8.90 -0.43
CA LEU A 58 -8.84 -7.72 -0.27
C LEU A 58 -7.38 -8.12 -0.10
N ALA A 59 -7.10 -9.15 0.72
CA ALA A 59 -5.75 -9.68 0.89
C ALA A 59 -5.16 -10.21 -0.44
N ASP A 60 -5.98 -10.86 -1.27
CA ASP A 60 -5.57 -11.30 -2.61
C ASP A 60 -5.34 -10.11 -3.55
N GLY A 61 -6.15 -9.06 -3.47
CA GLY A 61 -5.94 -7.82 -4.22
C GLY A 61 -4.62 -7.14 -3.85
N VAL A 62 -4.29 -7.05 -2.55
CA VAL A 62 -3.00 -6.54 -2.07
C VAL A 62 -1.84 -7.38 -2.61
N ARG A 63 -1.96 -8.71 -2.53
CA ARG A 63 -0.95 -9.63 -3.05
C ARG A 63 -0.73 -9.42 -4.54
N HIS A 64 -1.81 -9.37 -5.31
CA HIS A 64 -1.75 -9.15 -6.75
C HIS A 64 -1.01 -7.85 -7.11
N VAL A 65 -1.37 -6.73 -6.45
CA VAL A 65 -0.70 -5.44 -6.66
C VAL A 65 0.81 -5.52 -6.41
N ILE A 66 1.22 -6.17 -5.33
CA ILE A 66 2.64 -6.31 -4.96
C ILE A 66 3.38 -7.23 -5.95
N ASP A 67 2.77 -8.34 -6.34
CA ASP A 67 3.39 -9.33 -7.23
C ASP A 67 3.58 -8.79 -8.64
N THR A 68 2.62 -7.99 -9.14
CA THR A 68 2.68 -7.42 -10.50
C THR A 68 3.21 -5.99 -10.54
N TRP A 69 3.72 -5.46 -9.42
CA TRP A 69 4.07 -4.03 -9.30
C TRP A 69 5.08 -3.55 -10.35
N THR A 70 5.97 -4.45 -10.79
CA THR A 70 7.03 -4.18 -11.78
C THR A 70 6.60 -4.45 -13.22
N ASP A 71 5.49 -5.14 -13.44
CA ASP A 71 5.15 -5.74 -14.74
C ASP A 71 4.48 -4.73 -15.68
N ASP A 72 3.68 -3.81 -15.13
CA ASP A 72 3.05 -2.71 -15.89
C ASP A 72 3.18 -1.37 -15.14
N PRO A 73 4.25 -0.61 -15.42
CA PRO A 73 4.48 0.70 -14.82
C PRO A 73 3.35 1.70 -14.98
N ALA A 74 2.63 1.66 -16.11
CA ALA A 74 1.60 2.63 -16.46
C ALA A 74 0.25 2.28 -15.82
N GLY A 75 -0.05 0.98 -15.69
CA GLY A 75 -1.29 0.49 -15.09
C GLY A 75 -1.28 0.37 -13.56
N ARG A 76 -0.11 0.33 -12.92
CA ARG A 76 -0.01 -0.02 -11.48
C ARG A 76 -0.86 0.84 -10.55
N LEU A 77 -0.94 2.16 -10.79
CA LEU A 77 -1.74 3.05 -9.94
C LEU A 77 -3.24 2.80 -10.10
N ALA A 78 -3.70 2.49 -11.32
CA ALA A 78 -5.10 2.17 -11.58
C ALA A 78 -5.53 0.88 -10.86
N THR A 79 -4.64 -0.12 -10.78
CA THR A 79 -4.87 -1.36 -10.02
C THR A 79 -4.77 -1.16 -8.52
N LEU A 80 -3.88 -0.27 -8.07
CA LEU A 80 -3.61 0.00 -6.66
C LEU A 80 -4.73 0.77 -5.96
N LEU A 81 -5.25 1.83 -6.58
CA LEU A 81 -6.16 2.78 -5.91
C LEU A 81 -7.42 2.13 -5.31
N PRO A 82 -8.14 1.22 -6.00
CA PRO A 82 -9.30 0.55 -5.40
C PRO A 82 -8.96 -0.29 -4.16
N VAL A 83 -7.77 -0.89 -4.13
CA VAL A 83 -7.28 -1.66 -2.98
C VAL A 83 -6.99 -0.74 -1.81
N MET A 84 -6.36 0.41 -2.05
CA MET A 84 -6.07 1.42 -1.02
C MET A 84 -7.35 1.99 -0.40
N ASP A 85 -8.35 2.33 -1.22
CA ASP A 85 -9.64 2.86 -0.72
C ASP A 85 -10.32 1.86 0.21
N THR A 86 -10.29 0.58 -0.16
CA THR A 86 -10.89 -0.49 0.65
C THR A 86 -10.11 -0.71 1.95
N LEU A 87 -8.77 -0.71 1.92
CA LEU A 87 -7.95 -0.83 3.13
C LEU A 87 -8.16 0.35 4.09
N ALA A 88 -8.25 1.57 3.57
CA ALA A 88 -8.55 2.76 4.36
C ALA A 88 -9.91 2.60 5.07
N SER A 89 -10.95 2.19 4.33
CA SER A 89 -12.27 1.92 4.90
C SER A 89 -12.22 0.84 5.99
N VAL A 90 -11.54 -0.29 5.76
CA VAL A 90 -11.42 -1.38 6.74
C VAL A 90 -10.65 -0.93 7.98
N SER A 91 -9.59 -0.14 7.84
CA SER A 91 -8.79 0.35 8.96
C SER A 91 -9.57 1.26 9.92
N GLY A 92 -10.70 1.82 9.48
CA GLY A 92 -11.51 2.77 10.25
C GLY A 92 -10.88 4.14 10.40
N VAL A 93 -9.73 4.37 9.75
CA VAL A 93 -9.07 5.68 9.69
C VAL A 93 -9.54 6.35 8.41
N SER A 94 -10.32 7.42 8.53
CA SER A 94 -10.43 8.37 7.43
C SER A 94 -9.01 8.84 7.13
N LEU A 95 -8.54 8.64 5.89
CA LEU A 95 -7.33 9.26 5.36
C LEU A 95 -7.12 10.63 6.01
N PRO A 96 -5.96 10.97 6.58
CA PRO A 96 -5.70 12.36 6.87
C PRO A 96 -5.94 13.14 5.57
N GLU A 97 -6.92 14.05 5.58
CA GLU A 97 -7.38 14.82 4.41
C GLU A 97 -6.27 15.64 3.74
N THR A 98 -5.10 15.71 4.37
CA THR A 98 -3.92 16.40 3.89
C THR A 98 -2.78 15.42 3.66
N LEU A 99 -2.52 15.13 2.37
CA LEU A 99 -1.15 14.83 1.94
C LEU A 99 -0.24 15.93 2.53
N PRO A 100 0.90 15.58 3.15
CA PRO A 100 1.85 16.60 3.60
C PRO A 100 2.18 17.50 2.41
N PRO A 101 2.23 18.84 2.60
CA PRO A 101 2.52 19.74 1.50
C PRO A 101 3.83 19.33 0.86
N ILE A 102 3.79 19.09 -0.45
CA ILE A 102 4.99 18.89 -1.27
C ILE A 102 5.78 20.19 -1.13
N THR A 103 6.78 20.19 -0.25
CA THR A 103 7.74 21.28 -0.18
C THR A 103 8.57 21.18 -1.44
N VAL A 104 8.17 21.93 -2.47
CA VAL A 104 9.03 22.17 -3.63
C VAL A 104 10.16 23.06 -3.12
N MET A 105 11.27 22.46 -2.67
CA MET A 105 12.50 23.22 -2.44
C MET A 105 13.01 23.67 -3.81
N ARG A 106 12.94 24.99 -4.03
CA ARG A 106 13.67 25.69 -5.09
C ARG A 106 15.14 25.80 -4.75
#